data_AF-A0A7J2KUX9-F1
#
_entry.id   AF-A0A7J2KUX9-F1
#
_cell.length_a   1.000
_cell.length_b   1.000
_cell.length_c   1.000
_cell.angle_alpha   90.00
_cell.angle_beta   90.00
_cell.angle_gamma   90.00
#
_symmetry.space_group_name_H-M   'P 1'
#
loop_
_entity.id
_entity.type
_entity.pdbx_description
1 polymer ?
#
loop_
_entity_poly.entity_id
_entity_poly.type
_entity_poly.pdbx_seq_one_letter_code
_entity_poly.pdbx_strand_id
1 'polypeptide(L)'
;MKQSYVLLKTKGGKVSDIYAKLQDREYVEDAAITLGEHDIIAKLNVESDEELYSFYKEFNSLDGVEVVSVLPSFIDKTNGTELEVAGVVMQKQRNNRTVFYINFR
;
A
#
# COMPACT_ATOMS: atom_id res chain seq x y z
N MET A 1 -5.59 13.80 -7.45
CA MET A 1 -5.08 13.11 -6.25
C MET A 1 -5.89 11.85 -6.01
N LYS A 2 -5.24 10.70 -6.14
CA LYS A 2 -5.75 9.37 -5.83
C LYS A 2 -5.14 8.93 -4.51
N GLN A 3 -5.87 8.14 -3.74
CA GLN A 3 -5.28 7.47 -2.58
C GLN A 3 -4.63 6.17 -3.05
N SER A 4 -3.56 5.74 -2.39
CA SER A 4 -2.98 4.41 -2.59
C SER A 4 -2.47 3.89 -1.26
N TYR A 5 -2.40 2.57 -1.12
CA TYR A 5 -1.81 1.96 0.06
C TYR A 5 -0.54 1.22 -0.34
N VAL A 6 0.47 1.34 0.51
CA VAL A 6 1.69 0.54 0.41
C VAL A 6 1.81 -0.30 1.66
N LEU A 7 2.09 -1.59 1.46
CA LEU A 7 2.30 -2.56 2.51
C LEU A 7 3.77 -2.93 2.50
N LEU A 8 4.42 -2.82 3.64
CA LEU A 8 5.85 -3.00 3.79
C LEU A 8 6.12 -4.19 4.70
N LYS A 9 6.98 -5.08 4.23
CA LYS A 9 7.70 -6.02 5.10
C LYS A 9 9.07 -5.43 5.41
N THR A 10 9.47 -5.51 6.67
CA THR A 10 10.74 -5.01 7.16
C THR A 10 11.62 -6.15 7.67
N LYS A 11 12.94 -5.94 7.62
CA LYS A 11 13.91 -6.81 8.28
C LYS A 11 13.67 -6.80 9.79
N GLY A 12 14.03 -7.90 10.46
CA GLY A 12 13.91 -8.01 11.91
C GLY A 12 14.52 -6.81 12.65
N GLY A 13 13.72 -6.20 13.55
CA GLY A 13 14.13 -5.03 14.33
C GLY A 13 14.10 -3.68 13.62
N LYS A 14 13.70 -3.63 12.33
CA LYS A 14 13.66 -2.37 11.55
C LYS A 14 12.29 -1.71 11.45
N VAL A 15 11.23 -2.36 11.95
CA VAL A 15 9.85 -1.84 11.90
C VAL A 15 9.75 -0.40 12.39
N SER A 16 10.25 -0.10 13.60
CA SER A 16 10.16 1.24 14.19
C SER A 16 10.95 2.29 13.40
N ASP A 17 12.15 1.94 12.92
CA ASP A 17 13.00 2.83 12.13
C ASP A 17 12.33 3.21 10.80
N ILE A 18 11.76 2.22 10.10
CA ILE A 18 11.05 2.43 8.84
C ILE A 18 9.76 3.21 9.09
N TYR A 19 9.02 2.90 10.14
CA TYR A 19 7.79 3.60 10.51
C TYR A 19 8.05 5.10 10.72
N ALA A 20 9.06 5.46 11.51
CA ALA A 20 9.43 6.85 11.74
C ALA A 20 9.77 7.58 10.43
N LYS A 21 10.56 6.93 9.55
CA LYS A 21 10.92 7.49 8.23
C LYS A 21 9.72 7.75 7.33
N LEU A 22 8.61 7.05 7.52
CA LEU A 22 7.39 7.25 6.74
C LEU A 22 6.55 8.41 7.27
N GLN A 23 6.49 8.57 8.59
CA GLN A 23 5.73 9.66 9.22
C GLN A 23 6.26 11.05 8.87
N ASP A 24 7.57 11.16 8.59
CA ASP A 24 8.20 12.43 8.21
C ASP A 24 7.96 12.85 6.74
N ARG A 25 7.16 12.09 5.97
CA ARG A 25 6.98 12.30 4.53
C ARG A 25 5.66 12.96 4.21
N GLU A 26 5.70 14.09 3.49
CA GLU A 26 4.50 14.88 3.15
C GLU A 26 3.46 14.12 2.32
N TYR A 27 3.90 13.17 1.50
CA TYR A 27 3.02 12.35 0.66
C TYR A 27 2.41 11.14 1.40
N VAL A 28 2.84 10.88 2.63
CA VAL A 28 2.25 9.86 3.52
C VAL A 28 1.17 10.54 4.34
N GLU A 29 -0.09 10.21 4.07
CA GLU A 29 -1.23 10.75 4.82
C GLU A 29 -1.34 10.10 6.21
N ASP A 30 -1.09 8.79 6.28
CA ASP A 30 -1.15 8.01 7.51
C ASP A 30 -0.28 6.75 7.39
N ALA A 31 0.19 6.23 8.52
CA ALA A 31 0.90 4.96 8.58
C ALA A 31 0.57 4.23 9.88
N ALA A 32 0.43 2.90 9.81
CA ALA A 32 0.19 2.05 10.95
C ALA A 32 1.13 0.83 10.94
N ILE A 33 1.61 0.46 12.13
CA ILE A 33 2.29 -0.83 12.36
C ILE A 33 1.22 -1.91 12.52
N THR A 34 1.41 -3.05 11.85
CA THR A 34 0.46 -4.16 11.86
C THR A 34 1.10 -5.44 12.39
N LEU A 35 0.26 -6.32 12.95
CA LEU A 35 0.64 -7.68 13.29
C LEU A 35 0.06 -8.61 12.22
N GLY A 36 0.88 -9.02 11.26
CA GLY A 36 0.45 -9.83 10.13
C GLY A 36 1.58 -10.14 9.17
N GLU A 37 1.21 -10.48 7.93
CA GLU A 37 2.18 -10.75 6.87
C GLU A 37 3.08 -9.54 6.60
N HIS A 38 2.50 -8.35 6.61
CA HIS A 38 3.20 -7.08 6.48
C HIS A 38 3.32 -6.41 7.85
N ASP A 39 4.40 -5.64 8.03
CA ASP A 39 4.71 -5.00 9.32
C ASP A 39 4.17 -3.56 9.37
N ILE A 40 4.05 -2.90 8.21
CA ILE A 40 3.57 -1.51 8.12
C ILE A 40 2.62 -1.38 6.93
N ILE A 41 1.53 -0.63 7.13
CA ILE A 41 0.66 -0.15 6.05
C ILE A 41 0.72 1.38 6.04
N ALA A 42 1.07 1.97 4.90
CA ALA A 42 1.12 3.41 4.68
C ALA A 42 0.07 3.82 3.65
N LYS A 43 -0.68 4.88 3.96
CA LYS A 43 -1.62 5.53 3.05
C LYS A 43 -0.93 6.71 2.38
N LEU A 44 -0.91 6.71 1.06
CA LEU A 44 -0.28 7.73 0.24
C LEU A 44 -1.31 8.58 -0.48
N ASN A 45 -1.00 9.86 -0.64
CA ASN A 45 -1.64 10.75 -1.59
C ASN A 45 -0.75 10.86 -2.83
N VAL A 46 -1.27 10.42 -3.97
CA VAL A 46 -0.55 10.39 -5.25
C VAL A 46 -1.34 11.13 -6.32
N GLU A 47 -0.66 11.91 -7.15
CA GLU A 47 -1.22 12.64 -8.28
C GLU A 47 -1.31 11.77 -9.53
N SER A 48 -0.35 10.86 -9.72
CA SER A 48 -0.29 9.97 -10.90
C SER A 48 0.28 8.58 -10.58
N ASP A 49 0.16 7.67 -11.54
CA ASP A 49 0.67 6.31 -11.42
C ASP A 49 2.21 6.29 -11.51
N GLU A 50 2.83 7.25 -12.23
CA GLU A 50 4.29 7.45 -12.26
C GLU A 50 4.85 7.87 -10.90
N GLU A 51 4.11 8.71 -10.17
CA GLU A 51 4.49 9.12 -8.82
C GLU A 51 4.41 7.93 -7.86
N LEU A 52 3.36 7.11 -7.95
CA LEU A 52 3.23 5.87 -7.18
C LEU A 52 4.41 4.91 -7.44
N TYR A 53 4.83 4.78 -8.70
CA TYR A 53 5.99 3.97 -9.06
C TYR A 53 7.31 4.54 -8.52
N SER A 54 7.42 5.87 -8.43
CA SER A 54 8.56 6.54 -7.82
C SER A 54 8.65 6.26 -6.32
N PHE A 55 7.52 6.33 -5.60
CA PHE A 55 7.44 5.96 -4.18
C PHE A 55 7.74 4.48 -3.95
N TYR A 56 7.24 3.60 -4.82
CA TYR A 56 7.57 2.17 -4.77
C TYR A 56 9.09 1.94 -4.83
N LYS A 57 9.77 2.57 -5.79
CA LYS A 57 11.24 2.47 -5.90
C LYS A 57 11.95 3.02 -4.68
N GLU A 58 11.48 4.16 -4.18
CA GLU A 58 12.07 4.79 -3.01
C GLU A 58 11.94 3.88 -1.78
N PHE A 59 10.76 3.32 -1.52
CA PHE A 59 10.56 2.42 -0.38
C PHE A 59 11.36 1.13 -0.48
N ASN A 60 11.48 0.54 -1.69
CA ASN A 60 12.36 -0.62 -1.90
C ASN A 60 13.84 -0.28 -1.65
N SER A 61 14.23 0.99 -1.77
CA SER A 61 15.61 1.42 -1.51
C SER A 61 15.90 1.68 -0.02
N LEU A 62 14.88 1.70 0.85
CA LEU A 62 15.07 1.94 2.27
C LEU A 62 15.80 0.77 2.94
N ASP A 63 16.94 1.05 3.58
CA ASP A 63 17.61 0.05 4.41
C ASP A 63 16.68 -0.42 5.54
N GLY A 64 16.38 -1.71 5.52
CA GLY A 64 15.44 -2.35 6.44
C GLY A 64 14.11 -2.76 5.80
N VAL A 65 13.84 -2.42 4.54
CA VAL A 65 12.67 -2.94 3.79
C VAL A 65 13.06 -4.20 3.03
N GLU A 66 12.20 -5.22 3.09
CA GLU A 66 12.36 -6.52 2.39
C GLU A 66 11.38 -6.66 1.23
N VAL A 67 10.12 -6.27 1.46
CA VAL A 67 9.05 -6.39 0.47
C VAL A 67 8.22 -5.11 0.48
N VAL A 68 7.87 -4.66 -0.71
CA VAL A 68 6.93 -3.56 -0.93
C VAL A 68 5.81 -4.07 -1.81
N SER A 69 4.59 -4.06 -1.30
CA SER A 69 3.38 -4.37 -2.06
C SER A 69 2.54 -3.10 -2.20
N VAL A 70 2.04 -2.83 -3.40
CA VAL A 70 1.25 -1.63 -3.67
C VAL A 70 -0.19 -2.03 -3.97
N LEU A 71 -1.12 -1.41 -3.25
CA LEU A 71 -2.55 -1.47 -3.51
C LEU A 71 -3.01 -0.10 -4.04
N PRO A 72 -3.06 0.09 -5.36
CA PRO A 72 -3.65 1.30 -5.92
C PRO A 72 -5.12 1.38 -5.48
N SER A 73 -5.58 2.54 -4.98
CA SER A 73 -7.01 2.68 -4.71
C SER A 73 -7.74 2.90 -6.03
N PHE A 74 -8.53 1.90 -6.42
CA PHE A 74 -9.48 2.01 -7.51
C PHE A 74 -10.76 2.66 -6.98
N ILE A 75 -10.71 3.95 -6.63
CA ILE A 75 -11.95 4.74 -6.55
C ILE A 75 -12.20 5.31 -7.93
N ASP A 76 -12.58 4.44 -8.87
CA ASP A 76 -13.29 4.90 -10.06
C ASP A 76 -14.78 4.63 -9.81
N LYS A 77 -15.56 5.70 -9.63
CA LYS A 77 -17.03 5.59 -9.52
C LYS A 77 -17.67 5.28 -10.87
N THR A 78 -16.89 5.01 -11.91
CA THR A 78 -17.39 4.78 -13.26
C THR A 78 -16.55 3.71 -13.95
N ASN A 79 -17.22 2.64 -14.35
CA ASN A 79 -16.78 1.65 -15.33
C ASN A 79 -15.81 0.56 -14.85
N GLY A 80 -16.37 -0.44 -14.15
CA GLY A 80 -16.58 -1.76 -14.75
C GLY A 80 -15.41 -2.49 -15.41
N THR A 81 -14.17 -2.27 -14.97
CA THR A 81 -13.02 -3.03 -15.48
C THR A 81 -12.31 -3.72 -14.33
N GLU A 82 -12.58 -5.02 -14.17
CA GLU A 82 -11.68 -5.95 -13.49
C GLU A 82 -10.32 -5.90 -14.19
N LEU A 83 -9.27 -5.58 -13.46
CA LEU A 83 -7.90 -5.67 -13.94
C LEU A 83 -7.11 -6.55 -12.97
N GLU A 84 -6.70 -7.71 -13.49
CA GLU A 84 -5.75 -8.61 -12.87
C GLU A 84 -4.40 -7.89 -12.71
N VAL A 85 -4.11 -7.43 -11.50
CA VAL A 85 -2.72 -7.21 -11.08
C VAL A 85 -2.32 -8.44 -10.29
N ALA A 86 -1.25 -9.10 -10.78
CA ALA A 86 -0.73 -10.38 -10.32
C ALA A 86 -0.95 -10.63 -8.81
N GLY A 87 -1.96 -11.45 -8.49
CA GLY A 87 -2.19 -12.01 -7.16
C GLY A 87 -3.39 -11.48 -6.38
N VAL A 88 -4.07 -10.41 -6.80
CA VAL A 88 -5.15 -9.83 -5.99
C VAL A 88 -6.32 -9.41 -6.86
N VAL A 89 -7.49 -10.04 -6.71
CA VAL A 89 -8.80 -9.38 -6.57
C VAL A 89 -9.84 -10.41 -6.08
N MET A 90 -10.49 -10.17 -4.94
CA MET A 90 -11.92 -10.44 -4.84
C MET A 90 -12.59 -9.26 -4.14
N GLN A 91 -13.47 -8.58 -4.87
CA GLN A 91 -14.27 -7.48 -4.36
C GLN A 91 -15.61 -8.02 -3.89
N LYS A 92 -15.92 -7.90 -2.59
CA LYS A 92 -17.28 -8.13 -2.10
C LYS A 92 -17.76 -6.90 -1.35
N GLN A 93 -18.83 -6.29 -1.84
CA GLN A 93 -19.56 -5.29 -1.06
C GLN A 93 -20.37 -5.99 0.02
N ARG A 94 -20.18 -5.57 1.27
CA ARG A 94 -21.05 -5.95 2.39
C ARG A 94 -21.35 -4.70 3.20
N ASN A 95 -22.62 -4.36 3.36
CA ASN A 95 -23.11 -3.24 4.18
C ASN A 95 -22.41 -1.89 3.88
N ASN A 96 -22.43 -1.42 2.62
CA ASN A 96 -21.79 -0.17 2.19
C ASN A 96 -20.27 -0.07 2.46
N ARG A 97 -19.60 -1.18 2.73
CA ARG A 97 -18.14 -1.25 2.89
C ARG A 97 -17.54 -2.08 1.76
N THR A 98 -16.53 -1.52 1.11
CA THR A 98 -15.67 -2.26 0.19
C THR A 98 -14.69 -3.06 1.01
N VAL A 99 -14.78 -4.39 0.92
CA VAL A 99 -13.82 -5.31 1.54
C VAL A 99 -12.93 -5.86 0.44
N PHE A 100 -11.62 -5.66 0.57
CA PHE A 100 -10.61 -6.20 -0.33
C PHE A 100 -10.13 -7.54 0.22
N TYR A 101 -10.31 -8.62 -0.52
CA TYR A 101 -9.72 -9.92 -0.21
C TYR A 101 -8.43 -10.08 -1.00
N ILE A 102 -7.33 -10.30 -0.29
CA ILE A 102 -6.00 -10.51 -0.84
C ILE A 102 -5.67 -11.98 -0.60
N ASN A 103 -5.53 -12.76 -1.67
CA ASN A 103 -5.09 -14.15 -1.61
C ASN A 103 -3.61 -14.21 -1.96
N PHE A 104 -2.78 -14.54 -0.98
CA PHE A 104 -1.37 -14.84 -1.22
C PHE A 104 -1.27 -16.31 -1.67
N ARG A 105 -0.73 -16.55 -2.87
CA ARG A 105 -0.44 -17.89 -3.41
C ARG A 105 1.03 -18.21 -3.27
#